data_AF-A0A3Q0D3A5-F1
#
_entry.id   AF-A0A3Q0D3A5-F1
#
_cell.length_a   1.000
_cell.length_b   1.000
_cell.length_c   1.000
_cell.angle_alpha   90.00
_cell.angle_beta   90.00
_cell.angle_gamma   90.00
#
_symmetry.space_group_name_H-M   'P 1'
#
loop_
_entity.id
_entity.type
_entity.pdbx_description
1 polymer ?
#
loop_
_entity_poly.entity_id
_entity_poly.type
_entity_poly.pdbx_seq_one_letter_code
_entity_poly.pdbx_strand_id
1 'polypeptide(L)'
;MSLFKARDWWSTVLGEKEEFDQGCLCLADVDNSGNGQDKIIVGSFMGYLRIFNPHSVKTGDGPQAEDLLLEVQLRDPVLQVEVGKFVSGTEMLHLAVLHSRKLCVYSVSGKRTFFSCEVHVTNWDTLGVNTECLCAGASDMSLYLA
;
A
#
# COMPACT_ATOMS: atom_id res chain seq x y z
N MET A 1 15.80 -11.76 -29.87
CA MET A 1 14.50 -12.20 -29.33
C MET A 1 14.74 -12.83 -27.98
N SER A 2 14.03 -12.41 -26.92
CA SER A 2 14.22 -12.97 -25.57
C SER A 2 13.71 -14.40 -25.52
N LEU A 3 14.55 -15.32 -25.03
CA LEU A 3 14.24 -16.76 -24.89
C LEU A 3 13.31 -17.04 -23.69
N PHE A 4 13.26 -16.10 -22.74
CA PHE A 4 12.39 -16.18 -21.57
C PHE A 4 11.35 -15.06 -21.66
N LYS A 5 10.08 -15.44 -21.55
CA LYS A 5 8.95 -14.52 -21.40
C LYS A 5 8.29 -14.77 -20.05
N ALA A 6 7.96 -13.70 -19.33
CA ALA A 6 7.10 -13.81 -18.18
C ALA A 6 5.74 -14.36 -18.64
N ARG A 7 5.18 -15.29 -17.85
CA ARG A 7 3.83 -15.80 -18.08
C ARG A 7 2.87 -14.97 -17.24
N ASP A 8 2.12 -14.12 -17.89
CA ASP A 8 1.10 -13.31 -17.24
C ASP A 8 -0.08 -14.21 -16.83
N TRP A 9 -0.42 -14.20 -15.54
CA TRP A 9 -1.57 -14.92 -14.98
C TRP A 9 -2.62 -13.96 -14.40
N TRP A 10 -2.21 -12.72 -14.12
CA TRP A 10 -3.05 -11.59 -13.76
C TRP A 10 -2.31 -10.29 -14.15
N SER A 11 -3.06 -9.30 -14.65
CA SER A 11 -2.53 -7.98 -14.94
C SER A 11 -3.65 -6.96 -14.96
N THR A 12 -3.35 -5.72 -14.61
CA THR A 12 -4.30 -4.60 -14.68
C THR A 12 -3.54 -3.31 -15.03
N VAL A 13 -4.26 -2.33 -15.58
CA VAL A 13 -3.74 -0.99 -15.85
C VAL A 13 -4.40 -0.04 -14.87
N LEU A 14 -3.59 0.73 -14.14
CA LEU A 14 -4.07 1.61 -13.07
C LEU A 14 -4.23 3.04 -13.57
N GLY A 15 -5.48 3.50 -13.60
CA GLY A 15 -5.83 4.89 -13.92
C GLY A 15 -5.46 5.36 -15.32
N GLU A 16 -5.60 6.67 -15.54
CA GLU A 16 -5.18 7.35 -16.76
C GLU A 16 -4.09 8.37 -16.41
N LYS A 17 -2.88 8.15 -16.93
CA LYS A 17 -1.70 9.02 -16.68
C LYS A 17 -1.35 9.18 -15.19
N GLU A 18 -1.60 8.13 -14.40
CA GLU A 18 -1.11 8.08 -13.03
C GLU A 18 0.41 7.88 -13.01
N GLU A 19 1.06 8.54 -12.06
CA GLU A 19 2.49 8.41 -11.80
C GLU A 19 2.74 7.59 -10.54
N PHE A 20 3.78 6.76 -10.61
CA PHE A 20 4.20 5.83 -9.57
C PHE A 20 5.74 5.84 -9.53
N ASP A 21 6.29 5.58 -8.34
CA ASP A 21 7.74 5.47 -8.13
C ASP A 21 8.08 4.26 -7.26
N GLN A 22 9.36 4.06 -7.00
CA GLN A 22 9.84 3.08 -6.03
C GLN A 22 9.17 3.30 -4.66
N GLY A 23 8.65 2.23 -4.06
CA GLY A 23 7.91 2.29 -2.79
C GLY A 23 6.40 2.52 -2.92
N CYS A 24 5.88 2.79 -4.11
CA CYS A 24 4.43 2.86 -4.38
C CYS A 24 3.74 1.48 -4.45
N LEU A 25 4.51 0.38 -4.42
CA LEU A 25 4.02 -1.00 -4.50
C LEU A 25 4.47 -1.78 -3.26
N CYS A 26 3.53 -2.41 -2.56
CA CYS A 26 3.79 -3.27 -1.41
C CYS A 26 2.99 -4.57 -1.51
N LEU A 27 3.57 -5.67 -1.04
CA LEU A 27 2.93 -6.99 -0.95
C LEU A 27 2.91 -7.43 0.51
N ALA A 28 1.72 -7.65 1.06
CA ALA A 28 1.55 -8.18 2.42
C ALA A 28 0.11 -8.65 2.70
N ASP A 29 -0.06 -9.48 3.73
CA ASP A 29 -1.35 -9.84 4.35
C ASP A 29 -1.93 -8.67 5.18
N VAL A 30 -2.21 -7.54 4.51
CA VAL A 30 -2.64 -6.28 5.15
C VAL A 30 -3.99 -6.39 5.88
N ASP A 31 -4.86 -7.31 5.46
CA ASP A 31 -6.15 -7.61 6.08
C ASP A 31 -6.04 -8.62 7.23
N ASN A 32 -4.83 -9.06 7.58
CA ASN A 32 -4.54 -10.01 8.65
C ASN A 32 -5.39 -11.27 8.56
N SER A 33 -5.63 -11.74 7.33
CA SER A 33 -6.54 -12.85 7.06
C SER A 33 -6.03 -14.19 7.61
N GLY A 34 -4.72 -14.29 7.90
CA GLY A 34 -4.10 -15.48 8.49
C GLY A 34 -4.01 -16.67 7.52
N ASN A 35 -4.43 -16.49 6.27
CA ASN A 35 -4.31 -17.49 5.20
C ASN A 35 -2.95 -17.42 4.48
N GLY A 36 -2.11 -16.45 4.84
CA GLY A 36 -0.79 -16.22 4.24
C GLY A 36 -0.83 -15.79 2.77
N GLN A 37 -1.97 -15.33 2.26
CA GLN A 37 -2.08 -14.75 0.93
C GLN A 37 -1.73 -13.26 1.01
N ASP A 38 -0.73 -12.84 0.25
CA ASP A 38 -0.40 -11.43 0.14
C ASP A 38 -1.39 -10.71 -0.77
N LYS A 39 -1.63 -9.43 -0.45
CA LYS A 39 -2.44 -8.53 -1.24
C LYS A 39 -1.51 -7.50 -1.88
N ILE A 40 -1.88 -7.04 -3.07
CA ILE A 40 -1.13 -6.03 -3.79
C ILE A 40 -1.65 -4.67 -3.36
N ILE A 41 -0.83 -3.89 -2.66
CA ILE A 41 -1.14 -2.50 -2.31
C ILE A 41 -0.39 -1.58 -3.25
N VAL A 42 -1.11 -0.65 -3.86
CA VAL A 42 -0.55 0.37 -4.76
C VAL A 42 -1.01 1.75 -4.35
N GLY A 43 -0.06 2.66 -4.17
CA GLY A 43 -0.29 4.09 -3.98
C GLY A 43 0.13 4.89 -5.21
N SER A 44 -0.64 5.92 -5.59
CA SER A 44 -0.30 6.83 -6.69
C SER A 44 0.05 8.22 -6.16
N PHE A 45 0.89 8.95 -6.92
CA PHE A 45 1.12 10.38 -6.70
C PHE A 45 -0.14 11.23 -6.88
N MET A 46 -1.17 10.72 -7.55
CA MET A 46 -2.47 11.39 -7.63
C MET A 46 -3.35 11.18 -6.38
N GLY A 47 -2.84 10.47 -5.37
CA GLY A 47 -3.52 10.21 -4.10
C GLY A 47 -4.40 8.96 -4.10
N TYR A 48 -4.44 8.19 -5.19
CA TYR A 48 -5.17 6.92 -5.22
C TYR A 48 -4.42 5.84 -4.43
N LEU A 49 -5.12 5.18 -3.51
CA LEU A 49 -4.65 4.00 -2.81
C LEU A 49 -5.56 2.83 -3.17
N ARG A 50 -4.98 1.78 -3.73
CA ARG A 50 -5.67 0.59 -4.22
C ARG A 50 -5.12 -0.66 -3.56
N ILE A 51 -6.00 -1.58 -3.19
CA ILE A 51 -5.63 -2.90 -2.67
C ILE A 51 -6.28 -3.94 -3.56
N PHE A 52 -5.47 -4.82 -4.13
CA PHE A 52 -5.89 -5.94 -4.95
C PHE A 52 -5.63 -7.27 -4.25
N ASN A 53 -6.53 -8.21 -4.46
CA ASN A 53 -6.33 -9.61 -4.16
C ASN A 53 -6.61 -10.40 -5.45
N PRO A 54 -5.57 -10.60 -6.29
CA PRO A 54 -5.74 -11.24 -7.59
C PRO A 54 -6.15 -12.70 -7.40
N HIS A 55 -7.32 -13.06 -7.92
CA HIS A 55 -7.73 -14.46 -7.98
C HIS A 55 -7.24 -15.09 -9.27
N SER A 56 -7.00 -16.41 -9.27
CA SER A 56 -6.63 -17.10 -10.50
C SER A 56 -7.78 -16.99 -11.49
N VAL A 57 -7.56 -16.19 -12.53
CA VAL A 57 -8.51 -15.98 -13.60
C VAL A 57 -8.73 -17.33 -14.28
N LYS A 58 -9.97 -17.84 -14.23
CA LYS A 58 -10.35 -18.97 -15.07
C LYS A 58 -10.20 -18.52 -16.51
N THR A 59 -9.36 -19.22 -17.26
CA THR A 59 -9.03 -19.01 -18.68
C THR A 59 -10.22 -18.43 -19.47
N GLY A 60 -10.22 -17.13 -19.77
CA GLY A 60 -11.15 -16.53 -20.72
C GLY A 60 -11.73 -15.16 -20.36
N ASP A 61 -11.89 -14.84 -19.07
CA ASP A 61 -12.37 -13.53 -18.64
C ASP A 61 -11.18 -12.62 -18.30
N GLY A 62 -11.29 -11.31 -18.56
CA GLY A 62 -10.24 -10.35 -18.19
C GLY A 62 -10.06 -10.22 -16.67
N PRO A 63 -9.24 -9.26 -16.19
CA PRO A 63 -9.17 -8.95 -14.76
C PRO A 63 -10.57 -8.67 -14.23
N GLN A 64 -10.98 -9.37 -13.17
CA GLN A 64 -12.35 -9.25 -12.67
C GLN A 64 -12.46 -8.10 -11.67
N ALA A 65 -13.61 -7.43 -11.62
CA ALA A 65 -13.83 -6.31 -10.69
C ALA A 65 -13.69 -6.75 -9.22
N GLU A 66 -13.87 -8.04 -8.94
CA GLU A 66 -13.68 -8.63 -7.60
C GLU A 66 -12.21 -8.69 -7.14
N ASP A 67 -11.24 -8.53 -8.06
CA ASP A 67 -9.82 -8.49 -7.70
C ASP A 67 -9.46 -7.19 -6.98
N LEU A 68 -10.19 -6.09 -7.21
CA LEU A 68 -10.03 -4.82 -6.50
C LEU A 68 -10.82 -4.86 -5.19
N LEU A 69 -10.12 -5.02 -4.07
CA LEU A 69 -10.73 -5.02 -2.75
C LEU A 69 -11.13 -3.63 -2.29
N LEU A 70 -10.31 -2.63 -2.63
CA LEU A 70 -10.45 -1.27 -2.14
C LEU A 70 -9.83 -0.29 -3.12
N GLU A 71 -10.53 0.80 -3.39
CA GLU A 71 -10.00 2.01 -4.00
C GLU A 71 -10.46 3.21 -3.17
N VAL A 72 -9.50 4.02 -2.74
CA VAL A 72 -9.77 5.29 -2.06
C VAL A 72 -8.91 6.38 -2.66
N GLN A 73 -9.49 7.56 -2.84
CA GLN A 73 -8.74 8.75 -3.20
C GLN A 73 -8.43 9.55 -1.95
N LEU A 74 -7.16 9.55 -1.56
CA LEU A 74 -6.61 10.43 -0.54
C LEU A 74 -6.42 11.82 -1.16
N ARG A 75 -6.48 12.86 -0.32
CA ARG A 75 -6.35 14.27 -0.78
C ARG A 75 -4.92 14.62 -1.19
N ASP A 76 -3.94 13.87 -0.72
CA ASP A 76 -2.52 14.18 -0.87
C ASP A 76 -1.78 13.04 -1.63
N PRO A 77 -0.70 13.36 -2.38
CA PRO A 77 0.12 12.37 -3.08
C PRO A 77 0.66 11.28 -2.16
N VAL A 78 0.62 10.02 -2.60
CA VAL A 78 1.20 8.88 -1.86
C VAL A 78 2.62 8.66 -2.36
N LEU A 79 3.62 8.98 -1.53
CA LEU A 79 5.04 8.80 -1.88
C LEU A 79 5.48 7.34 -1.69
N GLN A 80 5.02 6.72 -0.60
CA GLN A 80 5.40 5.34 -0.27
C GLN A 80 4.30 4.66 0.53
N VAL A 81 4.17 3.35 0.33
CA VAL A 81 3.30 2.46 1.09
C VAL A 81 4.13 1.34 1.72
N GLU A 82 3.93 1.10 3.01
CA GLU A 82 4.55 -0.02 3.72
C GLU A 82 3.54 -0.71 4.62
N VAL A 83 3.72 -2.01 4.84
CA VAL A 83 2.91 -2.80 5.76
C VAL A 83 3.79 -3.35 6.87
N GLY A 84 3.35 -3.16 8.11
CA GLY A 84 4.14 -3.54 9.28
C GLY A 84 3.38 -3.39 10.60
N LYS A 85 4.04 -3.73 11.70
CA LYS A 85 3.50 -3.58 13.05
C LYS A 85 3.72 -2.15 13.56
N PHE A 86 2.91 -1.21 13.07
CA PHE A 86 3.07 0.22 13.38
C PHE A 86 2.35 0.68 14.67
N VAL A 87 1.51 -0.18 15.25
CA VAL A 87 0.72 0.16 16.45
C VAL A 87 1.23 -0.63 17.64
N SER A 88 1.68 0.06 18.69
CA SER A 88 2.11 -0.58 19.94
C SER A 88 0.94 -1.28 20.63
N GLY A 89 1.18 -2.45 21.19
CA GLY A 89 0.16 -3.23 21.92
C GLY A 89 -0.66 -4.18 21.05
N THR A 90 -0.42 -4.23 19.74
CA THR A 90 -0.97 -5.25 18.84
C THR A 90 0.12 -5.81 17.93
N GLU A 91 -0.01 -7.08 17.59
CA GLU A 91 0.86 -7.72 16.60
C GLU A 91 0.29 -7.71 15.19
N MET A 92 -0.86 -7.06 14.99
CA MET A 92 -1.49 -6.95 13.68
C MET A 92 -0.69 -6.06 12.74
N LEU A 93 -0.71 -6.41 11.47
CA LEU A 93 -0.18 -5.61 10.39
C LEU A 93 -1.09 -4.41 10.12
N HIS A 94 -0.47 -3.26 9.91
CA HIS A 94 -1.10 -1.99 9.58
C HIS A 94 -0.44 -1.44 8.32
N LEU A 95 -1.19 -0.65 7.57
CA LEU A 95 -0.72 0.01 6.36
C LEU A 95 -0.26 1.44 6.70
N ALA A 96 1.03 1.73 6.54
CA ALA A 96 1.56 3.07 6.58
C ALA A 96 1.57 3.67 5.17
N VAL A 97 1.06 4.89 5.06
CA VAL A 97 1.05 5.69 3.83
C VAL A 97 1.79 6.97 4.11
N LEU A 98 2.92 7.15 3.42
CA LEU A 98 3.73 8.35 3.49
C LEU A 98 3.25 9.34 2.44
N HIS A 99 2.99 10.56 2.89
CA HIS A 99 2.77 11.73 2.05
C HIS A 99 3.91 12.74 2.28
N SER A 100 4.00 13.77 1.45
CA SER A 100 5.07 14.78 1.54
C SER A 100 5.21 15.45 2.92
N ARG A 101 4.11 15.66 3.65
CA ARG A 101 4.12 16.38 4.95
C ARG A 101 3.43 15.62 6.10
N LYS A 102 2.99 14.39 5.86
CA LYS A 102 2.26 13.60 6.86
C LYS A 102 2.53 12.11 6.65
N LEU A 103 2.51 11.37 7.75
CA LEU A 103 2.49 9.92 7.74
C LEU A 103 1.14 9.49 8.29
N CYS A 104 0.45 8.59 7.60
CA CYS A 104 -0.85 8.08 8.01
C CYS A 104 -0.78 6.56 8.17
N VAL A 105 -1.20 6.04 9.31
CA VAL A 105 -1.29 4.60 9.56
C VAL A 105 -2.76 4.18 9.54
N TYR A 106 -3.08 3.18 8.73
CA TYR A 106 -4.42 2.63 8.55
C TYR A 106 -4.47 1.17 9.00
N SER A 107 -5.56 0.80 9.67
CA SER A 107 -5.88 -0.61 9.93
C SER A 107 -6.85 -1.09 8.86
N VAL A 108 -6.52 -2.20 8.19
CA VAL A 108 -7.38 -2.81 7.17
C VAL A 108 -8.00 -4.06 7.78
N SER A 109 -9.34 -4.09 7.87
CA SER A 109 -10.10 -5.24 8.35
C SER A 109 -11.11 -5.68 7.30
N GLY A 110 -11.24 -7.00 7.09
CA GLY A 110 -12.00 -7.58 5.99
C GLY A 110 -13.49 -7.18 5.89
N LYS A 111 -13.88 -6.86 4.64
CA LYS A 111 -15.23 -6.62 4.08
C LYS A 111 -15.94 -5.32 4.50
N ARG A 112 -15.64 -4.26 3.73
CA ARG A 112 -16.43 -3.02 3.50
C ARG A 112 -16.51 -1.96 4.60
N THR A 113 -15.65 -1.99 5.60
CA THR A 113 -15.61 -0.91 6.59
C THR A 113 -14.19 -0.47 6.84
N PHE A 114 -13.86 0.69 6.27
CA PHE A 114 -12.82 1.55 6.80
C PHE A 114 -13.15 1.83 8.26
N PHE A 115 -12.43 1.22 9.19
CA PHE A 115 -12.27 1.79 10.52
C PHE A 115 -11.09 2.75 10.43
N SER A 116 -11.42 4.04 10.25
CA SER A 116 -10.46 5.12 10.47
C SER A 116 -9.99 5.01 11.92
N CYS A 117 -8.74 4.63 12.10
CA CYS A 117 -8.00 4.94 13.31
C CYS A 117 -7.01 6.03 12.88
N GLU A 118 -7.40 7.30 13.02
CA GLU A 118 -6.45 8.41 12.97
C GLU A 118 -5.52 8.25 14.18
N VAL A 119 -4.35 7.64 13.99
CA VAL A 119 -3.34 7.55 15.05
C VAL A 119 -2.05 8.16 14.58
N HIS A 120 -1.70 9.24 15.28
CA HIS A 120 -0.46 10.01 15.27
C HIS A 120 0.01 10.44 13.88
N VAL A 121 -0.61 11.52 13.39
CA VAL A 121 0.12 12.48 12.55
C VAL A 121 1.24 13.04 13.42
N THR A 122 2.43 12.45 13.36
CA THR A 122 3.63 13.20 13.72
C THR A 122 3.78 14.27 12.65
N ASN A 123 3.31 15.48 12.95
CA ASN A 123 3.62 16.65 12.14
C ASN A 123 5.15 16.78 12.12
N TRP A 124 5.74 16.69 10.93
CA TRP A 124 7.19 16.86 10.71
C TRP A 124 7.64 18.32 10.79
N ASP A 125 6.79 19.23 11.27
CA ASP A 125 7.12 20.65 11.46
C ASP A 125 8.32 20.86 12.41
N THR A 126 8.77 19.83 13.15
CA THR A 126 9.97 19.88 13.99
C THR A 126 11.28 19.49 13.30
N LEU A 127 11.26 18.97 12.06
CA LEU A 127 12.49 18.52 11.38
C LEU A 127 12.86 19.30 10.12
N GLY A 128 11.94 20.02 9.49
CA GLY A 128 12.29 20.95 8.40
C GLY A 128 12.96 20.28 7.18
N VAL A 129 12.78 18.97 6.97
CA VAL A 129 13.36 18.21 5.85
C VAL A 129 12.26 17.44 5.12
N ASN A 130 12.31 17.43 3.79
CA ASN A 130 11.43 16.59 2.96
C ASN A 130 11.90 15.13 3.10
N THR A 131 11.03 14.24 3.55
CA THR A 131 11.30 12.79 3.64
C THR A 131 11.17 12.15 2.26
N GLU A 132 12.23 11.47 1.80
CA GLU A 132 12.26 10.82 0.48
C GLU A 132 11.91 9.33 0.55
N CYS A 133 12.17 8.64 1.67
CA CYS A 133 11.78 7.24 1.87
C CYS A 133 11.61 6.84 3.36
N LEU A 134 10.76 5.83 3.62
CA LEU A 134 10.55 5.16 4.91
C LEU A 134 11.21 3.78 4.87
N CYS A 135 11.86 3.34 5.95
CA CYS A 135 12.34 1.96 6.08
C CYS A 135 11.84 1.39 7.43
N ALA A 136 10.82 0.53 7.43
CA ALA A 136 10.38 -0.13 8.66
C ALA A 136 11.31 -1.30 9.06
N GLY A 137 11.91 -1.23 10.26
CA GLY A 137 12.68 -2.31 10.87
C GLY A 137 11.92 -2.97 12.04
N ALA A 138 12.30 -4.20 12.41
CA ALA A 138 11.63 -5.00 13.44
C ALA A 138 11.63 -4.39 14.86
N SER A 139 12.46 -3.37 15.11
CA SER A 139 12.60 -2.72 16.41
C SER A 139 12.41 -1.20 16.38
N ASP A 140 12.43 -0.55 15.20
CA ASP A 140 12.25 0.91 15.05
C ASP A 140 11.79 1.27 13.65
N MET A 141 10.86 2.23 13.54
CA MET A 141 10.52 2.88 12.28
C MET A 141 11.58 3.95 12.01
N SER A 142 12.60 3.60 11.23
CA SER A 142 13.69 4.52 10.87
C SER A 142 13.36 5.22 9.56
N LEU A 143 13.23 6.55 9.61
CA LEU A 143 13.19 7.35 8.40
C LEU A 143 14.62 7.60 7.92
N TYR A 144 14.91 7.20 6.69
CA TYR A 144 16.16 7.54 6.04
C TYR A 144 15.90 8.67 5.05
N LEU A 145 16.67 9.75 5.20
CA LEU A 145 16.85 10.72 4.13
C LEU A 145 17.88 10.11 3.17
N ALA A 146 17.54 10.01 1.88
CA ALA A 146 18.55 9.75 0.86
C ALA A 146 19.34 11.03 0.56
#